data_AF-A0A935F9C0-F1
#
_entry.id   AF-A0A935F9C0-F1
#
_cell.length_a   1.000
_cell.length_b   1.000
_cell.length_c   1.000
_cell.angle_alpha   90.00
_cell.angle_beta   90.00
_cell.angle_gamma   90.00
#
_symmetry.space_group_name_H-M   'P 1'
#
loop_
_entity.id
_entity.type
_entity.pdbx_description
1 polymer ?
#
loop_
_entity_poly.entity_id
_entity_poly.type
_entity_poly.pdbx_seq_one_letter_code
_entity_poly.pdbx_strand_id
1 'polypeptide(L)'
;MKVKNLIPVFFIFIAQIAIACPVCEKQQPKITQGLTHGAGPQSDWDWVIIAIITLITVLTLIYSIKYLLKPGEKNDDHIKQSILSN
;
A
#
# COMPACT_ATOMS: atom_id res chain seq x y z
N MET A 1 -26.33 -12.78 8.37
CA MET A 1 -25.35 -13.07 7.29
C MET A 1 -24.21 -13.87 7.87
N LYS A 2 -23.70 -14.91 7.18
CA LYS A 2 -22.46 -15.58 7.60
C LYS A 2 -21.30 -14.58 7.54
N VAL A 3 -20.32 -14.68 8.44
CA VAL A 3 -19.17 -13.75 8.54
C VAL A 3 -18.45 -13.58 7.20
N LYS A 4 -18.31 -14.67 6.42
CA LYS A 4 -17.74 -14.66 5.07
C LYS A 4 -18.46 -13.72 4.08
N ASN A 5 -19.75 -13.44 4.29
CA ASN A 5 -20.53 -12.55 3.44
C ASN A 5 -20.46 -11.08 3.89
N LEU A 6 -19.85 -10.80 5.05
CA LEU A 6 -19.62 -9.42 5.54
C LEU A 6 -18.31 -8.83 5.00
N ILE A 7 -17.36 -9.67 4.59
CA ILE A 7 -16.07 -9.25 4.01
C ILE A 7 -16.24 -8.31 2.79
N PRO A 8 -17.02 -8.65 1.74
CA PRO A 8 -17.16 -7.76 0.59
C PRO A 8 -17.86 -6.45 0.95
N VAL A 9 -18.82 -6.49 1.88
CA VAL A 9 -19.52 -5.30 2.38
C VAL A 9 -18.54 -4.37 3.09
N PHE A 10 -17.66 -4.92 3.93
CA PHE A 10 -16.61 -4.18 4.61
C PHE A 10 -15.63 -3.51 3.63
N PHE A 11 -15.22 -4.21 2.57
CA PHE A 11 -14.36 -3.63 1.53
C PHE A 11 -15.03 -2.47 0.78
N ILE A 12 -16.34 -2.56 0.51
CA ILE A 12 -17.10 -1.47 -0.12
C ILE A 12 -17.11 -0.22 0.76
N PHE A 13 -17.30 -0.39 2.08
CA PHE A 13 -17.26 0.74 3.01
C PHE A 13 -15.87 1.38 3.13
N ILE A 14 -14.79 0.58 3.12
CA ILE A 14 -13.42 1.09 3.13
C ILE A 14 -13.11 1.89 1.85
N ALA A 15 -13.60 1.44 0.70
CA ALA A 15 -13.35 2.12 -0.57
C ALA A 15 -13.86 3.57 -0.59
N GLN A 16 -14.94 3.88 0.15
CA GLN A 16 -15.48 5.24 0.26
C GLN A 16 -14.53 6.20 0.98
N ILE A 17 -13.64 5.71 1.85
CA ILE A 17 -12.67 6.53 2.60
C ILE A 17 -11.48 6.91 1.71
N ALA A 18 -11.22 6.15 0.64
CA ALA A 18 -10.09 6.39 -0.24
C ALA A 18 -10.36 7.51 -1.27
N ILE A 19 -11.62 7.81 -1.56
CA ILE A 19 -12.01 8.76 -2.61
C ILE A 19 -12.15 10.17 -2.02
N ALA A 20 -11.59 11.18 -2.67
CA ALA A 20 -11.80 12.58 -2.30
C ALA A 20 -13.24 13.02 -2.56
N CYS A 21 -13.78 13.89 -1.70
CA CYS A 21 -15.00 14.61 -2.03
C CYS A 21 -14.72 15.64 -3.15
N PRO A 22 -15.75 16.12 -3.89
CA PRO A 22 -15.56 17.03 -5.03
C PRO A 22 -14.81 18.32 -4.69
N VAL A 23 -14.88 18.78 -3.43
CA VAL A 23 -14.15 19.96 -2.95
C VAL A 23 -12.67 19.65 -2.80
N CYS A 24 -12.33 18.56 -2.10
CA CYS A 24 -10.95 18.13 -1.92
C CYS A 24 -10.29 17.80 -3.27
N GLU A 25 -11.00 17.11 -4.16
CA GLU A 25 -10.50 16.77 -5.49
C GLU A 25 -10.11 18.03 -6.29
N LYS A 26 -10.93 19.09 -6.28
CA LYS A 26 -10.60 20.35 -6.97
C LYS A 26 -9.40 21.08 -6.38
N GLN A 27 -9.09 20.83 -5.10
CA GLN A 27 -7.96 21.42 -4.40
C GLN A 27 -6.68 20.58 -4.51
N GLN A 28 -6.78 19.35 -5.02
CA GLN A 28 -5.63 18.49 -5.22
C GLN A 28 -4.77 18.97 -6.40
N PRO A 29 -3.45 18.74 -6.33
CA PRO A 29 -2.57 18.91 -7.49
C PRO A 29 -3.00 18.02 -8.66
N LYS A 30 -2.87 18.51 -9.89
CA LYS A 30 -3.32 17.83 -11.12
C LYS A 30 -2.85 16.38 -11.25
N ILE A 31 -1.63 16.08 -10.81
CA ILE A 31 -1.03 14.74 -10.93
C ILE A 31 -1.62 13.73 -9.93
N THR A 32 -2.16 14.19 -8.80
CA THR A 32 -2.76 13.36 -7.74
C THR A 32 -4.27 13.54 -7.61
N GLN A 33 -4.87 14.31 -8.51
CA GLN A 33 -6.29 14.62 -8.48
C GLN A 33 -7.13 13.35 -8.63
N GLY A 34 -8.04 13.13 -7.69
CA GLY A 34 -8.91 11.95 -7.64
C GLY A 34 -8.22 10.67 -7.13
N LEU A 35 -6.92 10.70 -6.81
CA LEU A 35 -6.18 9.53 -6.35
C LEU A 35 -6.12 9.40 -4.82
N THR A 36 -6.16 10.53 -4.12
CA THR A 36 -6.04 10.56 -2.66
C THR A 36 -7.31 11.11 -2.05
N HIS A 37 -7.55 10.79 -0.78
CA HIS A 37 -8.49 11.56 0.03
C HIS A 37 -7.77 12.79 0.61
N GLY A 38 -8.43 13.95 0.68
CA GLY A 38 -7.87 15.18 1.24
C GLY A 38 -7.18 16.11 0.24
N ALA A 39 -6.49 17.15 0.71
CA ALA A 39 -6.02 18.27 -0.13
C ALA A 39 -4.75 17.96 -0.97
N GLY A 40 -4.10 16.81 -0.79
CA GLY A 40 -2.82 16.51 -1.45
C GLY A 40 -1.67 17.43 -0.99
N PRO A 41 -0.43 17.23 -1.52
CA PRO A 41 0.71 18.08 -1.19
C PRO A 41 0.49 19.54 -1.59
N GLN A 42 0.82 20.46 -0.68
CA GLN A 42 0.56 21.90 -0.79
C GLN A 42 1.83 22.69 -1.13
N SER A 43 3.02 22.14 -0.84
CA SER A 43 4.31 22.77 -1.09
C SER A 43 5.26 21.89 -1.91
N ASP A 44 6.28 22.49 -2.50
CA ASP A 44 7.33 21.76 -3.23
C ASP A 44 8.10 20.79 -2.32
N TRP A 45 8.25 21.12 -1.03
CA TRP A 45 8.87 20.24 -0.06
C TRP A 45 8.04 18.99 0.23
N ASP A 46 6.71 19.10 0.19
CA ASP A 46 5.83 17.94 0.35
C ASP A 46 6.07 16.93 -0.78
N TRP A 47 6.33 17.41 -2.00
CA TRP A 47 6.66 16.56 -3.15
C TRP A 47 7.99 15.84 -2.99
N VAL A 48 9.00 16.51 -2.42
CA VAL A 48 10.30 15.88 -2.12
C VAL A 48 10.12 14.74 -1.11
N ILE A 49 9.34 14.98 -0.05
CA ILE A 49 9.04 13.97 0.97
C ILE A 49 8.30 12.78 0.35
N ILE A 50 7.27 13.04 -0.46
CA ILE A 50 6.51 11.99 -1.15
C ILE A 50 7.41 11.16 -2.06
N ALA A 51 8.32 11.80 -2.82
CA ALA A 51 9.25 11.09 -3.69
C ALA A 51 10.18 10.16 -2.89
N ILE A 52 10.75 10.63 -1.78
CA ILE A 52 11.64 9.85 -0.92
C ILE A 52 10.90 8.66 -0.29
N ILE A 53 9.71 8.90 0.29
CA ILE A 53 8.92 7.84 0.91
C ILE A 53 8.49 6.81 -0.13
N THR A 54 8.05 7.25 -1.32
CA THR A 54 7.68 6.35 -2.42
C THR A 54 8.85 5.45 -2.81
N LEU A 55 10.06 6.02 -2.95
CA LEU A 55 11.27 5.25 -3.25
C LEU A 55 11.54 4.20 -2.16
N ILE A 56 11.52 4.59 -0.88
CA ILE A 56 11.74 3.68 0.25
C ILE A 56 10.70 2.57 0.23
N THR A 57 9.40 2.90 0.09
CA THR A 57 8.32 1.90 0.05
C THR A 57 8.49 0.90 -1.08
N VAL A 58 8.81 1.36 -2.30
CA VAL A 58 9.05 0.48 -3.45
C VAL A 58 10.25 -0.44 -3.19
N LEU A 59 11.35 0.09 -2.65
CA LEU A 59 12.52 -0.72 -2.28
C LEU A 59 12.16 -1.76 -1.22
N THR A 60 11.46 -1.36 -0.16
CA THR A 60 11.01 -2.26 0.90
C THR A 60 10.09 -3.36 0.35
N LEU A 61 9.17 -3.01 -0.57
CA LEU A 61 8.29 -3.99 -1.22
C LEU A 61 9.10 -4.99 -2.05
N ILE A 62 10.05 -4.52 -2.86
CA ILE A 62 10.94 -5.38 -3.66
C ILE A 62 11.71 -6.34 -2.76
N TYR A 63 12.32 -5.83 -1.68
CA TYR A 63 13.07 -6.67 -0.74
C TYR A 63 12.17 -7.63 0.03
N SER A 64 10.98 -7.20 0.44
CA SER A 64 9.99 -8.06 1.09
C SER A 64 9.64 -9.25 0.19
N ILE A 65 9.27 -8.98 -1.07
CA ILE A 65 8.99 -10.03 -2.06
C ILE A 65 10.23 -10.92 -2.28
N LYS A 66 11.41 -10.32 -2.48
CA LYS A 66 12.68 -11.05 -2.67
C LYS A 66 12.94 -12.03 -1.53
N TYR A 67 12.76 -11.62 -0.28
CA TYR A 67 13.04 -12.46 0.90
C TYR A 67 11.91 -13.43 1.25
N LEU A 68 10.73 -13.26 0.67
CA LEU A 68 9.66 -14.25 0.70
C LEU A 68 9.90 -15.34 -0.36
N LEU A 69 10.25 -14.96 -1.59
CA LEU A 69 10.47 -15.90 -2.70
C LEU A 69 11.81 -16.63 -2.64
N LYS A 70 12.88 -15.92 -2.27
CA LYS A 70 14.24 -16.47 -2.19
C LYS A 70 14.93 -15.94 -0.92
N PRO A 71 14.60 -16.50 0.25
CA PRO A 71 15.08 -16.01 1.54
C PRO A 71 16.61 -16.05 1.72
N GLY A 72 17.37 -16.71 0.84
CA GLY A 72 18.82 -16.86 0.98
C GLY A 72 19.25 -17.70 2.20
N GLU A 73 18.27 -18.18 2.97
CA GLU A 73 18.43 -19.09 4.10
C GLU A 73 18.92 -20.45 3.59
N LYS A 74 19.98 -20.96 4.24
CA LYS A 74 20.64 -22.22 3.90
C LYS A 74 20.52 -23.26 5.01
N ASN A 75 19.99 -22.87 6.17
CA ASN A 75 19.70 -23.79 7.25
C ASN A 75 18.42 -24.57 6.95
N ASP A 76 18.56 -25.88 6.82
CA ASP A 76 17.46 -26.80 6.53
C ASP A 76 16.45 -26.88 7.70
N ASP A 77 16.88 -26.60 8.94
CA ASP A 77 16.02 -26.62 10.14
C ASP A 77 15.25 -25.30 10.37
N HIS A 78 15.33 -24.34 9.45
CA HIS A 78 14.67 -23.04 9.61
C HIS A 78 13.15 -23.14 9.35
N ILE A 79 12.32 -22.44 10.15
CA ILE A 79 10.84 -22.45 10.05
C ILE A 79 10.28 -22.05 8.66
N LYS A 80 11.08 -21.37 7.83
CA LYS A 80 10.66 -21.07 6.43
C LYS A 80 10.66 -22.32 5.55
N GLN A 81 11.55 -23.28 5.79
CA GLN A 81 11.58 -24.52 5.02
C GLN A 81 10.31 -25.34 5.29
N SER A 82 9.81 -25.39 6.53
CA SER A 82 8.57 -26.11 6.84
C SER A 82 7.30 -25.57 6.13
N ILE A 83 7.32 -24.31 5.67
CA ILE A 83 6.21 -23.70 4.92
C ILE A 83 6.42 -23.87 3.40
N LEU A 84 7.67 -23.81 2.93
CA LEU A 84 8.00 -23.81 1.50
C LEU A 84 8.31 -25.20 0.91
N SER A 85 8.69 -26.19 1.74
CA SER A 85 9.11 -27.53 1.32
C SER A 85 7.99 -28.58 1.44
N ASN A 86 6.81 -28.28 0.89
CA ASN A 86 5.72 -29.24 0.78
C ASN A 86 5.66 -29.83 -0.63
#